data_AF-A0ABD5XN51-F1
#
_entry.id   AF-A0ABD5XN51-F1
#
_cell.length_a   1.000
_cell.length_b   1.000
_cell.length_c   1.000
_cell.angle_alpha   90.00
_cell.angle_beta   90.00
_cell.angle_gamma   90.00
#
_symmetry.space_group_name_H-M   'P 1'
#
loop_
_entity.id
_entity.type
_entity.pdbx_description
1 polymer ?
#
loop_
_entity_poly.entity_id
_entity_poly.type
_entity_poly.pdbx_seq_one_letter_code
_entity_poly.pdbx_strand_id
1 'polypeptide(L)'
;MAGATIHGCGSLPELAVTVRRLLEAATEPTYVYAYWSDVDGASHREGTTSDLYDAELEAVCATVERELARVDPAVAAETLVVLTADHGHVNVDPEAAVDLAELPAVWGARDTHPDDTPIRPTGGPRNVHLHLRDGASVERARAHLRQAGVDARVLTGTEALEAELFGPGEPSALLRERVGDLVVIPRDRSVWFGAEERELRFVGTHGGQHPAEMTVPFLAAPLDRWQRGRAGRE
;
A
#
# COMPACT_ATOMS: atom_id res chain seq x y z
N MET A 1 -15.07 9.52 3.21
CA MET A 1 -16.39 8.89 2.99
C MET A 1 -17.47 9.88 3.42
N ALA A 2 -18.17 10.52 2.48
CA ALA A 2 -19.27 11.41 2.84
C ALA A 2 -20.41 10.58 3.47
N GLY A 3 -20.88 10.98 4.65
CA GLY A 3 -21.97 10.30 5.35
C GLY A 3 -21.57 9.16 6.29
N ALA A 4 -20.28 8.84 6.45
CA ALA A 4 -19.83 7.86 7.43
C ALA A 4 -19.59 8.50 8.81
N THR A 5 -19.97 7.80 9.89
CA THR A 5 -19.56 8.16 11.26
C THR A 5 -18.15 7.64 11.53
N ILE A 6 -17.25 8.52 11.95
CA ILE A 6 -15.84 8.18 12.21
C ILE A 6 -15.64 7.92 13.70
N HIS A 7 -15.08 6.74 14.01
CA HIS A 7 -14.67 6.36 15.36
C HIS A 7 -13.14 6.28 15.40
N GLY A 8 -12.48 7.32 15.93
CA GLY A 8 -11.04 7.31 16.13
C GLY A 8 -10.66 6.30 17.21
N CYS A 9 -9.70 5.42 16.91
CA CYS A 9 -9.17 4.44 17.86
C CYS A 9 -7.66 4.65 17.97
N GLY A 10 -7.15 4.86 19.18
CA GLY A 10 -5.72 5.06 19.45
C GLY A 10 -4.96 3.76 19.71
N SER A 11 -5.64 2.61 19.75
CA SER A 11 -5.02 1.31 19.97
C SER A 11 -5.83 0.17 19.34
N LEU A 12 -5.16 -0.95 19.06
CA LEU A 12 -5.80 -2.16 18.53
C LEU A 12 -6.92 -2.71 19.44
N PRO A 13 -6.77 -2.77 20.78
CA PRO A 13 -7.88 -3.16 21.65
C PRO A 13 -9.07 -2.20 21.59
N GLU A 14 -8.82 -0.90 21.50
CA GLU A 14 -9.89 0.09 21.36
C GLU A 14 -10.65 -0.09 20.05
N LEU A 15 -9.94 -0.34 18.95
CA LEU A 15 -10.55 -0.67 17.66
C LEU A 15 -11.43 -1.92 17.76
N ALA A 16 -10.90 -3.02 18.27
CA ALA A 16 -11.63 -4.28 18.36
C ALA A 16 -12.87 -4.18 19.26
N VAL A 17 -12.76 -3.49 20.40
CA VAL A 17 -13.89 -3.23 21.31
C VAL A 17 -14.92 -2.33 20.65
N THR A 18 -14.49 -1.31 19.91
CA THR A 18 -15.38 -0.39 19.19
C THR A 18 -16.17 -1.13 18.12
N VAL A 19 -15.52 -1.97 17.31
CA VAL A 19 -16.20 -2.81 16.31
C VAL A 19 -17.26 -3.68 16.98
N ARG A 20 -16.92 -4.41 18.05
CA ARG A 20 -17.88 -5.25 18.78
C ARG A 20 -19.08 -4.44 19.27
N ARG A 21 -18.85 -3.29 19.91
CA ARG A 21 -19.92 -2.42 20.43
C ARG A 21 -20.82 -1.87 19.33
N LEU A 22 -20.26 -1.52 18.17
CA LEU A 22 -21.03 -1.06 17.03
C LEU A 22 -21.92 -2.17 16.46
N LEU A 23 -21.41 -3.40 16.37
CA LEU A 23 -22.21 -4.55 15.97
C LEU A 23 -23.35 -4.82 16.96
N GLU A 24 -23.06 -4.81 18.27
CA GLU A 24 -24.07 -5.06 19.31
C GLU A 24 -25.14 -3.96 19.43
N ALA A 25 -24.80 -2.71 19.07
CA ALA A 25 -25.71 -1.58 19.13
C ALA A 25 -26.52 -1.38 17.84
N ALA A 26 -26.21 -2.12 16.77
CA ALA A 26 -26.87 -1.95 15.48
C ALA A 26 -28.34 -2.38 15.55
N THR A 27 -29.26 -1.46 15.23
CA THR A 27 -30.71 -1.72 15.14
C THR A 27 -31.22 -1.76 13.70
N GLU A 28 -30.35 -1.48 12.74
CA GLU A 28 -30.62 -1.44 11.31
C GLU A 28 -29.41 -1.99 10.52
N PRO A 29 -29.57 -2.36 9.24
CA PRO A 29 -28.46 -2.83 8.42
C PRO A 29 -27.29 -1.85 8.44
N THR A 30 -26.15 -2.30 8.93
CA THR A 30 -24.98 -1.45 9.21
C THR A 30 -23.75 -2.00 8.50
N TYR A 31 -22.90 -1.11 7.98
CA TYR A 31 -21.59 -1.45 7.43
C TYR A 31 -20.49 -0.82 8.29
N VAL A 32 -19.69 -1.67 8.94
CA VAL A 32 -18.56 -1.26 9.78
C VAL A 32 -17.26 -1.53 9.03
N TYR A 33 -16.49 -0.47 8.76
CA TYR A 33 -15.15 -0.56 8.18
C TYR A 33 -14.11 -0.24 9.26
N ALA A 34 -13.16 -1.15 9.47
CA ALA A 34 -12.07 -0.99 10.43
C ALA A 34 -10.73 -1.20 9.73
N TYR A 35 -9.74 -0.36 10.07
CA TYR A 35 -8.42 -0.34 9.46
C TYR A 35 -7.34 -0.27 10.54
N TRP A 36 -6.25 -1.03 10.36
CA TRP A 36 -5.11 -1.06 11.27
C TRP A 36 -3.81 -1.11 10.47
N SER A 37 -2.87 -0.20 10.77
CA SER A 37 -1.66 0.02 9.98
C SER A 37 -0.40 -0.67 10.50
N ASP A 38 -0.40 -1.20 11.72
CA ASP A 38 0.87 -1.52 12.38
C ASP A 38 1.60 -2.73 11.77
N VAL A 39 0.87 -3.63 11.09
CA VAL A 39 1.46 -4.74 10.30
C VAL A 39 2.28 -4.20 9.12
N ASP A 40 1.76 -3.20 8.42
CA ASP A 40 2.51 -2.46 7.38
C ASP A 40 3.74 -1.78 8.00
N GLY A 41 3.56 -1.09 9.12
CA GLY A 41 4.66 -0.42 9.82
C GLY A 41 5.76 -1.36 10.32
N ALA A 42 5.43 -2.60 10.72
CA ALA A 42 6.42 -3.62 11.07
C ALA A 42 7.15 -4.15 9.82
N SER A 43 6.42 -4.40 8.75
CA SER A 43 6.98 -4.81 7.46
C SER A 43 7.99 -3.80 6.93
N HIS A 44 7.67 -2.51 6.92
CA HIS A 44 8.61 -1.45 6.51
C HIS A 44 9.91 -1.46 7.33
N ARG A 45 9.82 -1.69 8.63
CA ARG A 45 10.96 -1.61 9.56
C ARG A 45 11.89 -2.82 9.45
N GLU A 46 11.35 -4.02 9.47
CA GLU A 46 12.14 -5.25 9.64
C GLU A 46 11.88 -6.31 8.55
N GLY A 47 10.93 -6.06 7.65
CA GLY A 47 10.55 -6.97 6.58
C GLY A 47 9.53 -8.02 7.01
N THR A 48 8.94 -8.67 6.01
CA THR A 48 7.87 -9.69 6.13
C THR A 48 8.31 -11.04 6.71
N THR A 49 9.60 -11.20 7.01
CA THR A 49 10.17 -12.44 7.58
C THR A 49 10.75 -12.20 8.98
N SER A 50 10.38 -11.10 9.62
CA SER A 50 10.88 -10.69 10.93
C SER A 50 9.96 -11.18 12.04
N ASP A 51 10.54 -11.43 13.22
CA ASP A 51 9.78 -11.76 14.43
C ASP A 51 8.79 -10.63 14.79
N LEU A 52 9.16 -9.37 14.50
CA LEU A 52 8.28 -8.22 14.74
C LEU A 52 7.04 -8.24 13.84
N TYR A 53 7.20 -8.56 12.55
CA TYR A 53 6.08 -8.68 11.63
C TYR A 53 5.12 -9.79 12.07
N ASP A 54 5.66 -10.97 12.41
CA ASP A 54 4.85 -12.10 12.87
C ASP A 54 4.11 -11.76 14.18
N ALA A 55 4.80 -11.14 15.14
CA ALA A 55 4.20 -10.74 16.41
C ALA A 55 3.06 -9.70 16.24
N GLU A 56 3.22 -8.71 15.36
CA GLU A 56 2.17 -7.72 15.08
C GLU A 56 0.95 -8.37 14.40
N LEU A 57 1.18 -9.23 13.40
CA LEU A 57 0.11 -9.95 12.72
C LEU A 57 -0.67 -10.84 13.71
N GLU A 58 0.04 -11.60 14.54
CA GLU A 58 -0.58 -12.43 15.58
C GLU A 58 -1.37 -11.60 16.59
N ALA A 59 -0.84 -10.45 17.03
CA ALA A 59 -1.50 -9.56 17.97
C ALA A 59 -2.82 -9.01 17.40
N VAL A 60 -2.81 -8.59 16.12
CA VAL A 60 -4.00 -8.13 15.38
C VAL A 60 -5.03 -9.23 15.31
N CYS A 61 -4.66 -10.40 14.78
CA CYS A 61 -5.56 -11.54 14.65
C CYS A 61 -6.17 -11.93 16.01
N ALA A 62 -5.34 -12.15 17.03
CA ALA A 62 -5.79 -12.58 18.35
C ALA A 62 -6.72 -11.56 19.02
N THR A 63 -6.43 -10.25 18.88
CA THR A 63 -7.23 -9.20 19.50
C THR A 63 -8.59 -9.04 18.83
N VAL A 64 -8.63 -9.03 17.50
CA VAL A 64 -9.87 -8.95 16.73
C VAL A 64 -10.71 -10.21 16.97
N GLU A 65 -10.11 -11.39 16.89
CA GLU A 65 -10.77 -12.66 17.17
C GLU A 65 -11.40 -12.72 18.56
N ARG A 66 -10.68 -12.24 19.58
CA ARG A 66 -11.17 -12.24 20.96
C ARG A 66 -12.46 -11.41 21.11
N GLU A 67 -12.51 -10.22 20.52
CA GLU A 67 -13.69 -9.37 20.64
C GLU A 67 -14.84 -9.87 19.76
N LEU A 68 -14.56 -10.35 18.54
CA LEU A 68 -15.60 -10.90 17.67
C LEU A 68 -16.20 -12.20 18.23
N ALA A 69 -15.44 -12.99 18.99
CA ALA A 69 -15.95 -14.15 19.72
C ALA A 69 -16.94 -13.81 20.84
N ARG A 70 -16.99 -12.54 21.29
CA ARG A 70 -17.88 -12.06 22.36
C ARG A 70 -19.18 -11.42 21.84
N VAL A 71 -19.30 -11.23 20.53
CA VAL A 71 -20.53 -10.71 19.91
C VAL A 71 -21.68 -11.68 20.18
N ASP A 72 -22.85 -11.12 20.55
CA ASP A 72 -24.07 -11.89 20.82
C ASP A 72 -24.37 -12.89 19.68
N PRO A 73 -24.73 -14.15 19.96
CA PRO A 73 -24.96 -15.16 18.92
C PRO A 73 -26.02 -14.80 17.89
N ALA A 74 -27.06 -14.04 18.26
CA ALA A 74 -28.09 -13.59 17.32
C ALA A 74 -27.52 -12.54 16.35
N VAL A 75 -26.75 -11.58 16.86
CA VAL A 75 -26.05 -10.58 16.04
C VAL A 75 -25.02 -11.26 15.14
N ALA A 76 -24.27 -12.22 15.68
CA ALA A 76 -23.26 -12.97 14.93
C ALA A 76 -23.85 -13.79 13.78
N ALA A 77 -25.07 -14.33 13.93
CA ALA A 77 -25.77 -15.07 12.88
C ALA A 77 -26.19 -14.18 11.70
N GLU A 78 -26.36 -12.88 11.93
CA GLU A 78 -26.72 -11.88 10.92
C GLU A 78 -25.51 -11.06 10.43
N THR A 79 -24.30 -11.36 10.90
CA THR A 79 -23.09 -10.59 10.59
C THR A 79 -22.17 -11.36 9.64
N LEU A 80 -21.83 -10.76 8.49
CA LEU A 80 -20.74 -11.21 7.63
C LEU A 80 -19.45 -10.47 8.01
N VAL A 81 -18.37 -11.20 8.28
CA VAL A 81 -17.03 -10.62 8.43
C VAL A 81 -16.26 -10.79 7.14
N VAL A 82 -15.64 -9.70 6.68
CA VAL A 82 -14.69 -9.69 5.57
C VAL A 82 -13.35 -9.16 6.08
N LEU A 83 -12.28 -9.91 5.84
CA LEU A 83 -10.90 -9.52 6.11
C LEU A 83 -10.13 -9.49 4.79
N THR A 84 -9.46 -8.37 4.55
CA THR A 84 -8.59 -8.17 3.39
C THR A 84 -7.43 -7.25 3.76
N ALA A 85 -6.43 -7.20 2.89
CA ALA A 85 -5.45 -6.12 2.84
C ALA A 85 -5.62 -5.31 1.55
N ASP A 86 -5.05 -4.12 1.52
CA ASP A 86 -4.93 -3.26 0.34
C ASP A 86 -3.71 -3.63 -0.52
N HIS A 87 -2.63 -4.06 0.10
CA HIS A 87 -1.43 -4.60 -0.56
C HIS A 87 -0.68 -5.60 0.32
N GLY A 88 0.21 -6.35 -0.31
CA GLY A 88 1.27 -7.10 0.36
C GLY A 88 2.57 -6.30 0.40
N HIS A 89 3.69 -6.99 0.59
CA HIS A 89 5.03 -6.41 0.65
C HIS A 89 6.05 -7.33 -0.01
N VAL A 90 7.16 -6.74 -0.44
CA VAL A 90 8.38 -7.44 -0.81
C VAL A 90 9.53 -6.93 0.05
N ASN A 91 10.41 -7.84 0.49
CA ASN A 91 11.63 -7.44 1.19
C ASN A 91 12.68 -7.05 0.15
N VAL A 92 13.27 -5.88 0.32
CA VAL A 92 14.36 -5.33 -0.51
C VAL A 92 15.58 -5.12 0.37
N ASP A 93 16.75 -5.04 -0.26
CA ASP A 93 17.99 -4.64 0.41
C ASP A 93 18.10 -3.10 0.42
N PRO A 94 18.06 -2.44 1.59
CA PRO A 94 18.21 -0.99 1.69
C PRO A 94 19.53 -0.46 1.12
N GLU A 95 20.61 -1.25 1.20
CA GLU A 95 21.93 -0.86 0.67
C GLU A 95 21.97 -0.91 -0.86
N ALA A 96 21.02 -1.63 -1.49
CA ALA A 96 20.84 -1.68 -2.93
C ALA A 96 19.80 -0.67 -3.45
N ALA A 97 19.24 0.17 -2.57
CA ALA A 97 18.28 1.19 -2.95
C ALA A 97 18.96 2.27 -3.82
N VAL A 98 18.18 2.87 -4.73
CA VAL A 98 18.69 3.85 -5.69
C VAL A 98 18.14 5.23 -5.33
N ASP A 99 19.04 6.15 -5.01
CA ASP A 99 18.70 7.57 -4.85
C ASP A 99 18.75 8.29 -6.20
N LEU A 100 17.59 8.67 -6.71
CA LEU A 100 17.44 9.44 -7.94
C LEU A 100 18.14 10.81 -7.86
N ALA A 101 18.33 11.37 -6.67
CA ALA A 101 19.07 12.62 -6.48
C ALA A 101 20.56 12.47 -6.81
N GLU A 102 21.10 11.25 -6.72
CA GLU A 102 22.47 10.92 -7.11
C GLU A 102 22.62 10.60 -8.60
N LEU A 103 21.53 10.68 -9.38
CA LEU A 103 21.51 10.48 -10.83
C LEU A 103 21.26 11.81 -11.55
N PRO A 104 22.29 12.63 -11.88
CA PRO A 104 22.10 13.97 -12.46
C PRO A 104 21.30 13.97 -13.76
N ALA A 105 21.42 12.90 -14.57
CA ALA A 105 20.68 12.75 -15.81
C ALA A 105 19.16 12.57 -15.61
N VAL A 106 18.73 12.14 -14.41
CA VAL A 106 17.32 12.03 -14.02
C VAL A 106 16.92 13.25 -13.18
N TRP A 107 17.65 13.52 -12.09
CA TRP A 107 17.35 14.59 -11.15
C TRP A 107 17.36 15.98 -11.81
N GLY A 108 18.33 16.20 -12.69
CA GLY A 108 18.50 17.45 -13.41
C GLY A 108 17.57 17.60 -14.61
N ALA A 109 16.73 16.61 -14.92
CA ALA A 109 15.86 16.59 -16.10
C ALA A 109 14.37 16.84 -15.79
N ARG A 110 14.04 16.98 -14.50
CA ARG A 110 12.67 17.21 -14.04
C ARG A 110 12.11 18.54 -14.54
N ASP A 111 10.83 18.50 -14.84
CA ASP A 111 10.04 19.68 -15.13
C ASP A 111 9.86 20.55 -13.88
N THR A 112 9.34 21.76 -14.06
CA THR A 112 9.19 22.74 -12.99
C THR A 112 7.75 23.21 -12.86
N HIS A 113 7.34 23.53 -11.64
CA HIS A 113 6.12 24.29 -11.38
C HIS A 113 6.22 25.70 -11.99
N PRO A 114 5.11 26.46 -12.08
CA PRO A 114 5.13 27.84 -12.60
C PRO A 114 6.02 28.82 -11.85
N ASP A 115 6.48 28.47 -10.65
CA ASP A 115 7.43 29.24 -9.83
C ASP A 115 8.90 28.76 -9.98
N ASP A 116 9.19 28.01 -11.05
CA ASP A 116 10.49 27.41 -11.38
C ASP A 116 10.99 26.36 -10.37
N THR A 117 10.17 25.94 -9.41
CA THR A 117 10.55 24.86 -8.48
C THR A 117 10.47 23.50 -9.18
N PRO A 118 11.52 22.64 -9.11
CA PRO A 118 11.48 21.31 -9.72
C PRO A 118 10.35 20.44 -9.16
N ILE A 119 9.56 19.86 -10.04
CA ILE A 119 8.52 18.90 -9.68
C ILE A 119 9.20 17.68 -9.08
N ARG A 120 8.79 17.30 -7.87
CA ARG A 120 9.33 16.12 -7.19
C ARG A 120 8.79 14.84 -7.84
N PRO A 121 9.55 13.73 -7.79
CA PRO A 121 8.96 12.43 -8.07
C PRO A 121 7.70 12.21 -7.22
N THR A 122 6.68 11.59 -7.80
CA THR A 122 5.44 11.20 -7.11
C THR A 122 5.28 9.67 -7.13
N GLY A 123 4.25 9.14 -6.47
CA GLY A 123 4.13 7.71 -6.20
C GLY A 123 4.90 7.34 -4.94
N GLY A 124 5.72 6.29 -5.01
CA GLY A 124 6.59 5.84 -3.93
C GLY A 124 7.76 4.98 -4.45
N PRO A 125 8.57 4.39 -3.54
CA PRO A 125 9.83 3.73 -3.88
C PRO A 125 9.72 2.55 -4.86
N ARG A 126 8.49 2.07 -5.09
CA ARG A 126 8.18 0.92 -5.95
C ARG A 126 7.35 1.28 -7.19
N ASN A 127 6.94 2.54 -7.34
CA ASN A 127 6.17 3.03 -8.49
C ASN A 127 6.45 4.53 -8.75
N VAL A 128 7.70 4.88 -9.05
CA VAL A 128 8.08 6.28 -9.21
C VAL A 128 7.45 6.89 -10.47
N HIS A 129 6.78 8.02 -10.31
CA HIS A 129 6.29 8.85 -11.40
C HIS A 129 7.16 10.10 -11.53
N LEU A 130 7.78 10.29 -12.69
CA LEU A 130 8.66 11.42 -12.99
C LEU A 130 7.98 12.36 -13.98
N HIS A 131 7.98 13.65 -13.65
CA HIS A 131 7.60 14.73 -14.56
C HIS A 131 8.89 15.34 -15.13
N LEU A 132 9.07 15.27 -16.45
CA LEU A 132 10.31 15.58 -17.15
C LEU A 132 10.05 16.61 -18.26
N ARG A 133 11.01 17.50 -18.50
CA ARG A 133 10.80 18.70 -19.33
C ARG A 133 10.37 18.43 -20.78
N ASP A 134 10.90 17.37 -21.37
CA ASP A 134 10.71 17.05 -22.78
C ASP A 134 11.01 15.56 -23.08
N GLY A 135 10.69 15.13 -24.30
CA GLY A 135 10.94 13.76 -24.74
C GLY A 135 12.43 13.37 -24.73
N ALA A 136 13.35 14.32 -24.91
CA ALA A 136 14.79 14.04 -24.84
C ALA A 136 15.23 13.75 -23.39
N SER A 137 14.59 14.39 -22.42
CA SER A 137 14.76 14.17 -20.99
C SER A 137 14.23 12.80 -20.58
N VAL A 138 13.07 12.39 -21.11
CA VAL A 138 12.50 11.04 -20.93
C VAL A 138 13.47 9.95 -21.40
N GLU A 139 13.97 10.05 -22.64
CA GLU A 139 14.88 9.04 -23.18
C GLU A 139 16.21 8.98 -22.44
N ARG A 140 16.75 10.13 -22.04
CA ARG A 140 17.98 10.21 -21.24
C ARG A 140 17.80 9.58 -19.86
N ALA A 141 16.72 9.90 -19.16
CA ALA A 141 16.43 9.34 -17.84
C ALA A 141 16.25 7.81 -17.92
N ARG A 142 15.47 7.34 -18.90
CA ARG A 142 15.27 5.92 -19.20
C ARG A 142 16.58 5.19 -19.49
N ALA A 143 17.45 5.76 -20.33
CA ALA A 143 18.75 5.17 -20.65
C ALA A 143 19.68 5.14 -19.44
N HIS A 144 19.68 6.19 -18.63
CA HIS A 144 20.54 6.29 -17.45
C HIS A 144 20.12 5.31 -16.35
N LEU A 145 18.82 5.13 -16.09
CA LEU A 145 18.31 4.11 -15.17
C LEU A 145 18.78 2.69 -15.59
N ARG A 146 18.74 2.40 -16.89
CA ARG A 146 19.27 1.12 -17.42
C ARG A 146 20.79 1.00 -17.21
N GLN A 147 21.55 2.07 -17.45
CA GLN A 147 23.01 2.09 -17.24
C GLN A 147 23.40 1.94 -15.76
N ALA A 148 22.60 2.51 -14.85
CA ALA A 148 22.73 2.34 -13.41
C ALA A 148 22.33 0.93 -12.94
N GLY A 149 21.95 0.04 -13.86
CA GLY A 149 21.59 -1.35 -13.55
C GLY A 149 20.30 -1.47 -12.76
N VAL A 150 19.39 -0.49 -12.84
CA VAL A 150 18.08 -0.55 -12.21
C VAL A 150 17.21 -1.55 -12.97
N ASP A 151 16.98 -2.72 -12.38
CA ASP A 151 16.01 -3.68 -12.90
C ASP A 151 14.59 -3.18 -12.61
N ALA A 152 13.98 -2.56 -13.61
CA ALA A 152 12.69 -1.93 -13.52
C ALA A 152 11.94 -2.00 -14.85
N ARG A 153 10.61 -2.09 -14.76
CA ARG A 153 9.73 -1.76 -15.87
C ARG A 153 9.65 -0.24 -15.94
N VAL A 154 10.25 0.33 -16.98
CA VAL A 154 10.23 1.78 -17.25
C VAL A 154 9.31 2.04 -18.43
N LEU A 155 8.31 2.90 -18.26
CA LEU A 155 7.28 3.20 -19.25
C LEU A 155 7.09 4.70 -19.37
N THR A 156 6.77 5.23 -20.55
CA THR A 156 6.21 6.59 -20.62
C THR A 156 4.83 6.60 -19.96
N GLY A 157 4.33 7.79 -19.60
CA GLY A 157 2.96 7.93 -19.12
C GLY A 157 1.93 7.31 -20.10
N THR A 158 2.10 7.55 -21.40
CA THR A 158 1.27 6.95 -22.46
C THR A 158 1.36 5.42 -22.47
N GLU A 159 2.57 4.85 -22.45
CA GLU A 159 2.78 3.40 -22.41
C GLU A 159 2.14 2.76 -21.16
N ALA A 160 2.16 3.46 -20.02
CA ALA A 160 1.55 2.98 -18.78
C ALA A 160 0.01 2.99 -18.84
N LEU A 161 -0.59 4.00 -19.49
CA LEU A 161 -2.03 4.07 -19.72
C LEU A 161 -2.49 3.03 -20.74
N GLU A 162 -1.77 2.85 -21.84
CA GLU A 162 -2.06 1.84 -22.87
C GLU A 162 -1.95 0.40 -22.33
N ALA A 163 -1.08 0.19 -21.34
CA ALA A 163 -0.95 -1.07 -20.63
C ALA A 163 -2.01 -1.28 -19.52
N GLU A 164 -3.00 -0.37 -19.40
CA GLU A 164 -4.08 -0.40 -18.41
C GLU A 164 -3.61 -0.53 -16.95
N LEU A 165 -2.44 0.02 -16.62
CA LEU A 165 -1.85 -0.12 -15.28
C LEU A 165 -2.68 0.52 -14.16
N PHE A 166 -3.55 1.48 -14.51
CA PHE A 166 -4.42 2.20 -13.57
C PHE A 166 -5.88 1.73 -13.65
N GLY A 167 -6.10 0.56 -14.24
CA GLY A 167 -7.41 -0.03 -14.45
C GLY A 167 -7.94 0.19 -15.86
N PRO A 168 -9.01 -0.54 -16.21
CA PRO A 168 -9.62 -0.49 -17.54
C PRO A 168 -10.43 0.80 -17.73
N GLY A 169 -10.65 1.15 -19.01
CA GLY A 169 -11.50 2.26 -19.42
C GLY A 169 -10.72 3.52 -19.82
N GLU A 170 -11.45 4.54 -20.26
CA GLU A 170 -10.84 5.78 -20.74
C GLU A 170 -10.23 6.57 -19.56
N PRO A 171 -8.93 6.90 -19.58
CA PRO A 171 -8.30 7.68 -18.52
C PRO A 171 -9.03 9.01 -18.29
N SER A 172 -9.13 9.46 -17.05
CA SER A 172 -9.63 10.81 -16.77
C SER A 172 -8.59 11.87 -17.15
N ALA A 173 -9.03 13.12 -17.35
CA ALA A 173 -8.10 14.23 -17.57
C ALA A 173 -7.08 14.34 -16.42
N LEU A 174 -7.56 14.23 -15.18
CA LEU A 174 -6.73 14.28 -13.98
C LEU A 174 -5.70 13.13 -13.92
N LEU A 175 -6.05 11.91 -14.36
CA LEU A 175 -5.09 10.82 -14.42
C LEU A 175 -4.00 11.09 -15.45
N ARG A 176 -4.36 11.61 -16.64
CA ARG A 176 -3.36 11.96 -17.67
C ARG A 176 -2.39 13.04 -17.18
N GLU A 177 -2.85 13.97 -16.35
CA GLU A 177 -1.98 14.99 -15.74
C GLU A 177 -1.07 14.41 -14.64
N ARG A 178 -1.51 13.36 -13.93
CA ARG A 178 -0.81 12.79 -12.77
C ARG A 178 0.09 11.60 -13.07
N VAL A 179 -0.09 10.93 -14.20
CA VAL A 179 0.68 9.72 -14.54
C VAL A 179 2.18 10.02 -14.73
N GLY A 180 2.53 11.27 -15.03
CA GLY A 180 3.91 11.69 -15.29
C GLY A 180 4.40 11.28 -16.68
N ASP A 181 5.59 11.74 -17.04
CA ASP A 181 6.20 11.50 -18.35
C ASP A 181 6.92 10.14 -18.38
N LEU A 182 7.42 9.68 -17.23
CA LEU A 182 8.09 8.41 -17.06
C LEU A 182 7.67 7.73 -15.75
N VAL A 183 7.12 6.52 -15.86
CA VAL A 183 6.76 5.64 -14.75
C VAL A 183 7.83 4.56 -14.61
N VAL A 184 8.40 4.44 -13.41
CA VAL A 184 9.47 3.49 -13.07
C VAL A 184 8.97 2.55 -11.99
N ILE A 185 8.86 1.26 -12.33
CA ILE A 185 8.39 0.21 -11.43
C ILE A 185 9.54 -0.78 -11.20
N PRO A 186 10.32 -0.62 -10.13
CA PRO A 186 11.42 -1.52 -9.80
C PRO A 186 10.94 -2.96 -9.56
N ARG A 187 11.76 -3.93 -9.96
CA ARG A 187 11.47 -5.36 -9.75
C ARG A 187 11.70 -5.75 -8.29
N ASP A 188 12.92 -5.59 -7.77
CA ASP A 188 13.35 -6.16 -6.48
C ASP A 188 14.18 -5.19 -5.61
N ARG A 189 14.07 -3.87 -5.83
CA ARG A 189 14.71 -2.84 -4.99
C ARG A 189 13.84 -1.60 -4.82
N SER A 190 14.23 -0.69 -3.94
CA SER A 190 13.63 0.65 -3.83
C SER A 190 14.33 1.64 -4.76
N VAL A 191 13.56 2.51 -5.41
CA VAL A 191 14.06 3.66 -6.18
C VAL A 191 13.32 4.89 -5.68
N TRP A 192 14.00 5.82 -5.03
CA TRP A 192 13.37 7.03 -4.49
C TRP A 192 14.34 8.20 -4.48
N PHE A 193 14.17 9.20 -3.60
CA PHE A 193 15.06 10.36 -3.57
C PHE A 193 15.46 10.81 -2.16
N GLY A 194 16.69 11.34 -2.02
CA GLY A 194 17.34 11.60 -0.73
C GLY A 194 16.66 12.59 0.22
N ALA A 195 15.70 13.40 -0.24
CA ALA A 195 14.89 14.21 0.69
C ALA A 195 13.90 13.36 1.51
N GLU A 196 13.69 12.11 1.12
CA GLU A 196 12.86 11.10 1.78
C GLU A 196 13.69 9.82 2.02
N GLU A 197 14.95 9.99 2.43
CA GLU A 197 15.91 8.91 2.65
C GLU A 197 15.39 7.80 3.59
N ARG A 198 14.49 8.13 4.52
CA ARG A 198 13.84 7.15 5.39
C ARG A 198 13.18 6.02 4.59
N GLU A 199 12.57 6.33 3.45
CA GLU A 199 11.89 5.33 2.62
C GLU A 199 12.85 4.43 1.84
N LEU A 200 14.06 4.94 1.55
CA LEU A 200 15.14 4.13 0.99
C LEU A 200 15.71 3.14 2.02
N ARG A 201 15.48 3.38 3.32
CA ARG A 201 15.96 2.54 4.42
C ARG A 201 14.98 1.43 4.84
N PHE A 202 13.80 1.37 4.22
CA PHE A 202 12.82 0.32 4.53
C PHE A 202 13.28 -1.05 4.01
N VAL A 203 13.04 -2.09 4.82
CA VAL A 203 13.32 -3.48 4.46
C VAL A 203 12.13 -4.05 3.67
N GLY A 204 10.93 -4.02 4.24
CA GLY A 204 9.70 -4.29 3.49
C GLY A 204 9.29 -3.04 2.71
N THR A 205 8.85 -3.21 1.47
CA THR A 205 8.24 -2.12 0.69
C THR A 205 7.11 -2.66 -0.19
N HIS A 206 6.31 -1.75 -0.76
CA HIS A 206 5.14 -2.08 -1.55
C HIS A 206 4.82 -0.99 -2.58
N GLY A 207 3.84 -1.25 -3.44
CA GLY A 207 3.38 -0.34 -4.50
C GLY A 207 3.86 -0.71 -5.90
N GLY A 208 4.73 -1.71 -6.02
CA GLY A 208 5.20 -2.25 -7.29
C GLY A 208 4.29 -3.33 -7.86
N GLN A 209 4.79 -4.02 -8.89
CA GLN A 209 4.07 -5.11 -9.58
C GLN A 209 4.58 -6.50 -9.18
N HIS A 210 5.32 -6.62 -8.07
CA HIS A 210 5.74 -7.94 -7.60
C HIS A 210 4.52 -8.73 -7.11
N PRO A 211 4.38 -10.04 -7.42
CA PRO A 211 3.22 -10.81 -6.97
C PRO A 211 2.98 -10.78 -5.45
N ALA A 212 4.06 -10.70 -4.65
CA ALA A 212 3.98 -10.55 -3.20
C ALA A 212 3.43 -9.19 -2.74
N GLU A 213 3.54 -8.14 -3.56
CA GLU A 213 2.92 -6.83 -3.30
C GLU A 213 1.44 -6.82 -3.72
N MET A 214 1.10 -7.52 -4.81
CA MET A 214 -0.22 -7.46 -5.43
C MET A 214 -1.23 -8.48 -4.89
N THR A 215 -0.75 -9.61 -4.35
CA THR A 215 -1.62 -10.68 -3.86
C THR A 215 -1.95 -10.46 -2.40
N VAL A 216 -3.22 -10.22 -2.10
CA VAL A 216 -3.71 -9.95 -0.74
C VAL A 216 -4.66 -11.05 -0.27
N PRO A 217 -4.75 -11.31 1.04
CA PRO A 217 -5.76 -12.21 1.58
C PRO A 217 -7.16 -11.65 1.30
N PHE A 218 -8.11 -12.53 1.01
CA PHE A 218 -9.53 -12.21 1.00
C PHE A 218 -10.28 -13.33 1.71
N LEU A 219 -10.78 -13.05 2.91
CA LEU A 219 -11.54 -13.98 3.73
C LEU A 219 -12.92 -13.40 3.98
N ALA A 220 -13.96 -14.18 3.73
CA ALA A 220 -15.34 -13.80 4.01
C ALA A 220 -16.08 -14.97 4.67
N ALA A 221 -16.66 -14.74 5.84
CA ALA A 221 -17.42 -15.76 6.56
C ALA A 221 -18.48 -15.14 7.48
N PRO A 222 -19.65 -15.80 7.64
CA PRO A 222 -20.57 -15.47 8.72
C PRO A 222 -19.87 -15.57 10.08
N LEU A 223 -20.10 -14.59 10.95
CA LEU A 223 -19.42 -14.49 12.25
C LEU A 223 -19.76 -15.68 13.15
N ASP A 224 -21.01 -16.15 13.14
CA ASP A 224 -21.44 -17.31 13.92
C ASP A 224 -20.68 -18.60 13.55
N ARG A 225 -20.35 -18.79 12.27
CA ARG A 225 -19.54 -19.93 11.81
C ARG A 225 -18.11 -19.83 12.33
N TRP A 226 -17.57 -18.61 12.38
CA TRP A 226 -16.23 -18.38 12.93
C TRP A 226 -16.18 -18.68 14.43
N GLN A 227 -17.19 -18.25 15.19
CA GLN A 227 -17.32 -18.54 16.61
C GLN A 227 -17.38 -20.06 16.89
N ARG A 228 -18.21 -20.81 16.14
CA ARG A 228 -18.32 -22.27 16.28
C ARG A 228 -17.04 -23.02 15.94
N GLY A 229 -16.28 -22.54 14.94
CA GLY A 229 -15.00 -23.13 14.56
C GLY A 229 -13.91 -23.04 15.63
N ARG A 230 -14.12 -22.19 16.66
CA ARG A 230 -13.22 -22.05 17.82
C ARG A 230 -13.60 -22.98 18.97
N ALA A 231 -14.90 -23.06 19.28
CA ALA A 231 -15.41 -23.94 20.34
C ALA A 231 -15.11 -25.43 20.13
N GLY A 232 -14.83 -25.85 18.89
CA GLY A 232 -14.41 -27.22 18.56
C GLY A 232 -12.89 -27.48 18.53
N ARG A 233 -12.06 -26.49 18.91
CA ARG A 233 -10.58 -26.61 18.99
C ARG A 233 -10.02 -26.50 20.41
N GLU A 234 -10.89 -26.30 21.40
CA GLU A 234 -10.58 -26.42 22.83
C GLU A 234 -10.85 -27.86 23.31
#